data_AF-A0AAN6N3K3-F1
#
_entry.id   AF-A0AAN6N3K3-F1
#
_cell.length_a   1.000
_cell.length_b   1.000
_cell.length_c   1.000
_cell.angle_alpha   90.00
_cell.angle_beta   90.00
_cell.angle_gamma   90.00
#
_symmetry.space_group_name_H-M   'P 1'
#
loop_
_entity.id
_entity.type
_entity.pdbx_description
1 polymer ?
#
loop_
_entity_poly.entity_id
_entity_poly.type
_entity_poly.pdbx_seq_one_letter_code
_entity_poly.pdbx_strand_id
1 'polypeptide(L)'
;MSTINIVKYYFHKDHIPRPERMRQLVALAYQTARDKKLYPKAVFIRSDLHATTSINGVRQQDPKGLHVTLCYKGDEQLQKGTHIACHGYVNDEESMSFREATHAGEKPDSTKKKNKNRTAVWPSDDKLYAAEDIGYSHLE
;
A
#
# COMPACT_ATOMS: atom_id res chain seq x y z
N MET A 1 -6.09 -23.02 16.30
CA MET A 1 -6.88 -22.97 15.04
C MET A 1 -6.18 -21.97 14.13
N SER A 2 -5.70 -22.36 12.96
CA SER A 2 -5.06 -21.40 12.04
C SER A 2 -6.14 -20.58 11.34
N THR A 3 -6.18 -19.27 11.59
CA THR A 3 -7.11 -18.35 10.92
C THR A 3 -6.45 -17.89 9.63
N ILE A 4 -7.01 -18.27 8.48
CA ILE A 4 -6.50 -17.80 7.17
C ILE A 4 -6.89 -16.33 7.03
N ASN A 5 -5.89 -15.44 6.99
CA ASN A 5 -6.14 -14.02 6.70
C ASN A 5 -6.02 -13.77 5.19
N ILE A 6 -7.16 -13.74 4.50
CA ILE A 6 -7.21 -13.40 3.08
C ILE A 6 -7.09 -11.88 2.92
N VAL A 7 -6.10 -11.44 2.14
CA VAL A 7 -5.83 -10.03 1.87
C VAL A 7 -6.03 -9.75 0.38
N LYS A 8 -6.87 -8.76 0.06
CA LYS A 8 -7.05 -8.30 -1.32
C LYS A 8 -6.03 -7.22 -1.66
N TYR A 9 -5.28 -7.41 -2.74
CA TYR A 9 -4.30 -6.44 -3.21
C TYR A 9 -4.83 -5.71 -4.45
N TYR A 10 -4.69 -4.40 -4.45
CA TYR A 10 -5.16 -3.55 -5.53
C TYR A 10 -4.03 -2.73 -6.13
N PHE A 11 -4.13 -2.49 -7.43
CA PHE A 11 -3.33 -1.56 -8.21
C PHE A 11 -4.24 -0.61 -8.98
N HIS A 12 -3.69 0.48 -9.53
CA HIS A 12 -4.42 1.28 -10.50
C HIS A 12 -4.58 0.47 -11.80
N LYS A 13 -5.79 0.43 -12.39
CA LYS A 13 -6.04 -0.29 -13.67
C LYS A 13 -5.12 0.14 -14.80
N ASP A 14 -4.76 1.41 -14.83
CA ASP A 14 -3.91 1.98 -15.89
C ASP A 14 -2.40 1.75 -15.62
N HIS A 15 -2.03 1.17 -14.47
CA HIS A 15 -0.64 1.00 -14.04
C HIS A 15 -0.44 -0.36 -13.35
N ILE A 16 -0.76 -1.43 -14.07
CA ILE A 16 -0.59 -2.80 -13.58
C ILE A 16 0.89 -3.22 -13.77
N PRO A 17 1.62 -3.61 -12.71
CA PRO A 17 2.99 -4.08 -12.84
C PRO A 17 3.09 -5.41 -13.59
N ARG A 18 4.28 -5.69 -14.14
CA ARG A 18 4.60 -7.03 -14.66
C ARG A 18 4.50 -8.08 -13.53
N PRO A 19 4.18 -9.36 -13.82
CA PRO A 19 3.89 -10.36 -12.79
C PRO A 19 4.95 -10.53 -11.70
N GLU A 20 6.23 -10.52 -12.07
CA GLU A 20 7.33 -10.62 -11.10
C GLU A 20 7.39 -9.42 -10.15
N ARG A 21 7.32 -8.21 -10.72
CA ARG A 21 7.30 -6.96 -9.94
C ARG A 21 6.07 -6.88 -9.05
N MET A 22 4.93 -7.34 -9.53
CA MET A 22 3.70 -7.42 -8.75
C MET A 22 3.89 -8.26 -7.49
N ARG A 23 4.53 -9.44 -7.60
CA ARG A 23 4.82 -10.30 -6.43
C ARG A 23 5.72 -9.60 -5.42
N GLN A 24 6.78 -8.91 -5.86
CA GLN A 24 7.66 -8.14 -4.96
C GLN A 24 6.89 -7.03 -4.23
N LEU A 25 6.07 -6.26 -4.98
CA LEU A 25 5.26 -5.18 -4.42
C LEU A 25 4.23 -5.70 -3.42
N VAL A 26 3.57 -6.83 -3.73
CA VAL A 26 2.60 -7.47 -2.82
C VAL A 26 3.27 -7.96 -1.54
N ALA A 27 4.44 -8.61 -1.63
CA ALA A 27 5.20 -9.07 -0.48
C ALA A 27 5.61 -7.91 0.44
N LEU A 28 6.17 -6.84 -0.14
CA LEU A 28 6.53 -5.63 0.61
C LEU A 28 5.31 -4.96 1.23
N ALA A 29 4.20 -4.87 0.49
CA ALA A 29 2.98 -4.24 0.96
C ALA A 29 2.34 -5.01 2.12
N TYR A 30 2.40 -6.36 2.10
CA TYR A 30 1.97 -7.18 3.22
C TYR A 30 2.80 -6.92 4.47
N GLN A 31 4.13 -6.95 4.35
CA GLN A 31 5.05 -6.69 5.47
C GLN A 31 4.84 -5.28 6.04
N THR A 32 4.71 -4.28 5.17
CA THR A 32 4.44 -2.89 5.56
C THR A 32 3.13 -2.75 6.32
N ALA A 33 2.06 -3.40 5.87
CA ALA A 33 0.78 -3.36 6.59
C ALA A 33 0.84 -4.14 7.91
N ARG A 34 1.66 -5.19 7.98
CA ARG A 34 1.86 -6.05 9.17
C ARG A 34 2.84 -5.48 10.20
N ASP A 35 3.61 -4.43 9.88
CA ASP A 35 4.62 -3.84 10.77
C ASP A 35 4.10 -3.59 12.20
N LYS A 36 2.86 -3.11 12.32
CA LYS A 36 2.17 -2.88 13.60
C LYS A 36 1.37 -4.09 14.12
N LYS A 37 1.71 -5.31 13.72
CA LYS A 37 0.98 -6.57 13.99
C LYS A 37 -0.50 -6.54 13.57
N LEU A 38 -0.84 -5.72 12.58
CA LEU A 38 -2.22 -5.54 12.09
C LEU A 38 -2.62 -6.67 11.14
N TYR A 39 -3.91 -6.96 11.00
CA TYR A 39 -4.39 -7.97 10.04
C TYR A 39 -5.10 -7.24 8.88
N PRO A 40 -4.37 -6.81 7.84
CA PRO A 40 -5.00 -6.10 6.73
C PRO A 40 -5.97 -7.04 5.99
N LYS A 41 -7.06 -6.48 5.48
CA LYS A 41 -8.04 -7.14 4.61
C LYS A 41 -7.95 -6.65 3.16
N ALA A 42 -7.54 -5.41 2.99
CA ALA A 42 -7.34 -4.80 1.69
C ALA A 42 -6.09 -3.91 1.71
N VAL A 43 -5.29 -3.99 0.66
CA VAL A 43 -4.09 -3.17 0.48
C VAL A 43 -4.09 -2.60 -0.94
N PHE A 44 -4.07 -1.29 -1.06
CA PHE A 44 -3.94 -0.57 -2.31
C PHE A 44 -2.50 -0.09 -2.49
N ILE A 45 -1.78 -0.69 -3.43
CA ILE A 45 -0.40 -0.35 -3.77
C ILE A 45 -0.44 0.81 -4.78
N ARG A 46 0.03 1.98 -4.34
CA ARG A 46 -0.19 3.25 -5.04
C ARG A 46 0.94 3.67 -5.95
N SER A 47 2.07 2.99 -5.87
CA SER A 47 3.27 3.32 -6.62
C SER A 47 4.12 2.08 -6.86
N ASP A 48 5.01 2.17 -7.84
CA ASP A 48 6.23 1.36 -7.84
C ASP A 48 7.23 1.92 -6.81
N LEU A 49 8.37 1.24 -6.64
CA LEU A 49 9.49 1.72 -5.83
C LEU A 49 10.01 3.06 -6.35
N HIS A 50 10.21 4.02 -5.45
CA HIS A 50 10.76 5.33 -5.78
C HIS A 50 11.42 5.99 -4.58
N ALA A 51 12.24 7.03 -4.82
CA ALA A 51 12.98 7.74 -3.78
C ALA A 51 12.41 9.13 -3.44
N THR A 52 11.31 9.56 -4.05
CA THR A 52 10.78 10.93 -3.89
C THR A 52 9.48 10.99 -3.12
N THR A 53 9.34 11.96 -2.22
CA THR A 53 8.08 12.25 -1.51
C THR A 53 7.63 13.69 -1.77
N SER A 54 6.49 14.10 -1.20
CA SER A 54 6.04 15.49 -1.19
C SER A 54 6.04 16.04 0.23
N ILE A 55 6.94 16.97 0.53
CA ILE A 55 7.02 17.68 1.82
C ILE A 55 6.61 19.13 1.57
N ASN A 56 5.66 19.64 2.37
CA ASN A 56 5.08 20.98 2.19
C ASN A 56 4.56 21.27 0.76
N GLY A 57 4.15 20.23 0.03
CA GLY A 57 3.64 20.35 -1.34
C GLY A 57 4.72 20.37 -2.44
N VAL A 58 6.00 20.31 -2.07
CA VAL A 58 7.12 20.24 -3.01
C VAL A 58 7.60 18.80 -3.12
N ARG A 59 7.74 18.31 -4.36
CA ARG A 59 8.33 17.00 -4.61
C ARG A 59 9.84 17.07 -4.40
N GLN A 60 10.37 16.20 -3.55
CA GLN A 60 11.79 16.15 -3.21
C GLN A 60 12.23 14.72 -2.89
N GLN A 61 13.53 14.51 -2.67
CA GLN A 61 14.02 13.23 -2.15
C GLN A 61 13.41 12.95 -0.77
N ASP A 62 12.96 11.72 -0.58
CA ASP A 62 12.50 11.23 0.72
C ASP A 62 13.74 11.03 1.61
N PRO A 63 13.81 11.67 2.79
CA PRO A 63 14.94 11.52 3.70
C PRO A 63 15.21 10.08 4.15
N LYS A 64 14.21 9.19 4.06
CA LYS A 64 14.35 7.77 4.39
C LYS A 64 14.69 6.91 3.16
N GLY A 65 14.73 7.49 1.95
CA GLY A 65 15.17 6.83 0.73
C GLY A 65 14.09 6.04 -0.01
N LEU A 66 14.50 4.93 -0.64
CA LEU A 66 13.65 4.11 -1.50
C LEU A 66 12.48 3.49 -0.75
N HIS A 67 11.28 3.65 -1.30
CA HIS A 67 10.06 3.13 -0.72
C HIS A 67 8.94 2.91 -1.74
N VAL A 68 7.93 2.16 -1.29
CA VAL A 68 6.63 2.03 -1.97
C VAL A 68 5.58 2.76 -1.13
N THR A 69 4.76 3.59 -1.79
CA THR A 69 3.58 4.18 -1.17
C THR A 69 2.41 3.22 -1.31
N LEU A 70 1.72 2.95 -0.20
CA LEU A 70 0.50 2.16 -0.20
C LEU A 70 -0.54 2.67 0.81
N CYS A 71 -1.74 2.12 0.72
CA CYS A 71 -2.79 2.29 1.71
C CYS A 71 -3.31 0.91 2.11
N TYR A 72 -3.71 0.73 3.35
CA TYR A 72 -4.37 -0.50 3.78
C TYR A 72 -5.63 -0.22 4.59
N LYS A 73 -6.43 -1.29 4.72
CA LYS A 73 -7.64 -1.35 5.54
C LYS A 73 -7.68 -2.64 6.34
N GLY A 74 -7.97 -2.54 7.63
CA GLY A 74 -8.49 -3.66 8.42
C GLY A 74 -10.02 -3.69 8.38
N ASP A 75 -10.63 -4.54 9.21
CA ASP A 75 -12.09 -4.68 9.29
C ASP A 75 -12.78 -3.35 9.66
N GLU A 76 -12.22 -2.61 10.62
CA GLU A 76 -12.76 -1.32 11.06
C GLU A 76 -12.74 -0.27 9.93
N GLN A 77 -11.61 -0.16 9.21
CA GLN A 77 -11.48 0.80 8.10
C GLN A 77 -12.41 0.44 6.93
N LEU A 78 -12.65 -0.85 6.68
CA LEU A 78 -13.64 -1.29 5.69
C LEU A 78 -15.05 -0.86 6.09
N GLN A 79 -15.44 -1.01 7.36
CA GLN A 79 -16.76 -0.60 7.84
C GLN A 79 -16.96 0.92 7.80
N LYS A 80 -15.92 1.69 8.09
CA LYS A 80 -15.98 3.16 8.14
C LYS A 80 -15.79 3.83 6.76
N GLY A 81 -15.33 3.11 5.74
CA GLY A 81 -14.93 3.73 4.47
C GLY A 81 -13.71 4.63 4.61
N THR A 82 -12.72 4.17 5.38
CA THR A 82 -11.46 4.87 5.65
C THR A 82 -10.27 4.03 5.24
N HIS A 83 -9.07 4.60 5.28
CA HIS A 83 -7.81 3.90 5.07
C HIS A 83 -6.68 4.52 5.89
N ILE A 84 -5.58 3.77 6.01
CA ILE A 84 -4.31 4.26 6.53
C ILE A 84 -3.31 4.30 5.37
N ALA A 85 -2.70 5.46 5.13
CA ALA A 85 -1.60 5.60 4.16
C ALA A 85 -0.26 5.31 4.83
N CYS A 86 0.64 4.64 4.13
CA CYS A 86 1.95 4.26 4.63
C CYS A 86 3.00 4.22 3.53
N HIS A 87 4.26 4.28 3.94
CA HIS A 87 5.41 3.96 3.11
C HIS A 87 6.06 2.69 3.64
N GLY A 88 6.37 1.75 2.75
CA GLY A 88 7.24 0.61 3.02
C GLY A 88 8.64 0.90 2.47
N TYR A 89 9.60 1.14 3.35
CA TYR A 89 10.98 1.42 2.97
C TYR A 89 11.77 0.13 2.80
N VAL A 90 12.72 0.15 1.85
CA VAL A 90 13.56 -1.02 1.53
C VAL A 90 15.04 -0.72 1.72
N ASN A 91 15.84 -1.78 1.83
CA ASN A 91 17.31 -1.64 1.89
C ASN A 91 17.91 -1.32 0.51
N ASP A 92 17.38 -1.93 -0.55
CA ASP A 92 17.88 -1.82 -1.91
C ASP A 92 16.78 -2.09 -2.96
N GLU A 93 17.04 -1.70 -4.21
CA GLU A 93 16.07 -1.79 -5.31
C GLU A 93 15.87 -3.22 -5.83
N GLU A 94 16.91 -4.06 -5.77
CA GLU A 94 16.91 -5.40 -6.36
C GLU A 94 16.14 -6.39 -5.48
N SER A 95 16.49 -6.47 -4.20
CA SER A 95 15.86 -7.36 -3.22
C SER A 95 14.49 -6.85 -2.77
N MET A 96 14.29 -5.52 -2.77
CA MET A 96 13.16 -4.86 -2.12
C MET A 96 12.91 -5.33 -0.68
N SER A 97 13.97 -5.77 0.02
CA SER A 97 13.85 -6.28 1.38
C SER A 97 13.33 -5.18 2.31
N PHE A 98 12.24 -5.48 3.01
CA PHE A 98 11.60 -4.54 3.93
C PHE A 98 12.57 -4.11 5.04
N ARG A 99 12.66 -2.80 5.25
CA ARG A 99 13.48 -2.18 6.30
C ARG A 99 12.63 -1.65 7.45
N GLU A 100 11.65 -0.81 7.13
CA GLU A 100 10.78 -0.14 8.09
C GLU A 100 9.51 0.39 7.40
N ALA A 101 8.48 0.70 8.19
CA ALA A 101 7.28 1.36 7.71
C ALA A 101 7.04 2.71 8.39
N THR A 102 6.35 3.61 7.69
CA THR A 102 5.68 4.76 8.31
C THR A 102 4.19 4.65 8.11
N HIS A 103 3.41 5.14 9.08
CA HIS A 103 1.95 5.09 9.03
C HIS A 103 1.37 6.45 9.35
N ALA A 104 0.63 7.01 8.41
CA ALA A 104 -0.17 8.21 8.65
C ALA A 104 -1.39 7.88 9.54
N GLY A 105 -2.05 8.91 10.06
CA GLY A 105 -3.36 8.76 10.68
C GLY A 105 -4.42 8.28 9.68
N GLU A 106 -5.46 7.63 10.21
CA GLU A 106 -6.64 7.19 9.45
C GLU A 106 -7.35 8.38 8.78
N LYS A 107 -7.82 8.17 7.55
CA LYS A 107 -8.52 9.20 6.76
C LYS A 107 -9.66 8.58 5.94
N PRO A 108 -10.72 9.33 5.61
CA PRO A 108 -11.76 8.89 4.68
C PRO A 108 -11.18 8.52 3.31
N ASP A 109 -11.74 7.52 2.64
CA ASP A 109 -11.36 7.14 1.28
C ASP A 109 -11.50 8.28 0.28
N SER A 110 -12.48 9.14 0.50
CA SER A 110 -12.74 10.35 -0.27
C SER A 110 -11.65 11.43 -0.12
N THR A 111 -10.64 11.24 0.75
CA THR A 111 -9.50 12.15 0.88
C THR A 111 -8.82 12.33 -0.46
N LYS A 112 -8.71 13.58 -0.93
CA LYS A 112 -8.15 13.90 -2.25
C LYS A 112 -6.65 14.12 -2.20
N LYS A 113 -5.94 13.56 -3.17
CA LYS A 113 -4.54 13.89 -3.45
C LYS A 113 -4.41 15.39 -3.79
N LYS A 114 -3.25 15.98 -3.52
CA LYS A 114 -2.92 17.37 -3.91
C LYS A 114 -2.45 17.45 -5.37
N ASN A 115 -3.03 16.65 -6.28
CA ASN A 115 -2.78 16.73 -7.71
C ASN A 115 -3.82 17.61 -8.40
N LYS A 116 -3.55 18.01 -9.66
CA LYS A 116 -4.44 18.87 -10.47
C LYS A 116 -5.89 18.35 -10.51
N ASN A 117 -6.06 17.04 -10.67
CA ASN A 117 -7.37 16.41 -10.83
C ASN A 117 -8.04 16.03 -9.50
N ARG A 118 -7.43 16.36 -8.35
CA ARG A 118 -7.94 16.10 -6.99
C ARG A 118 -8.51 14.69 -6.86
N THR A 119 -7.79 13.68 -7.36
CA THR A 119 -8.25 12.29 -7.35
C THR A 119 -8.24 11.74 -5.93
N ALA A 120 -9.15 10.82 -5.59
CA ALA A 120 -9.15 10.18 -4.28
C ALA A 120 -7.83 9.41 -4.03
N VAL A 121 -7.41 9.35 -2.76
CA VAL A 121 -6.26 8.53 -2.34
C VAL A 121 -6.60 7.06 -2.49
N TRP A 122 -7.78 6.66 -2.03
CA TRP A 122 -8.40 5.37 -2.34
C TRP A 122 -9.49 5.59 -3.40
N PRO A 123 -9.26 5.21 -4.67
CA PRO A 123 -10.23 5.44 -5.73
C PRO A 123 -11.38 4.42 -5.68
N SER A 124 -12.40 4.66 -6.48
CA SER A 124 -13.52 3.74 -6.67
C SER A 124 -13.08 2.46 -7.39
N ASP A 125 -13.84 1.38 -7.20
CA ASP A 125 -13.54 0.04 -7.70
C ASP A 125 -13.38 -0.02 -9.23
N ASP A 126 -14.07 0.85 -9.98
CA ASP A 126 -13.93 0.94 -11.44
C ASP A 126 -12.52 1.38 -11.88
N LYS A 127 -11.71 1.94 -10.97
CA LYS A 127 -10.31 2.35 -11.20
C LYS A 127 -9.28 1.40 -10.58
N LEU A 128 -9.73 0.37 -9.88
CA LEU A 128 -8.86 -0.61 -9.21
C LEU A 128 -8.77 -1.92 -9.99
N TYR A 129 -7.54 -2.39 -10.18
CA TYR A 129 -7.26 -3.75 -10.60
C TYR A 129 -7.00 -4.58 -9.34
N ALA A 130 -7.78 -5.62 -9.11
CA ALA A 130 -7.49 -6.60 -8.08
C ALA A 130 -6.43 -7.55 -8.61
N ALA A 131 -5.29 -7.65 -7.93
CA ALA A 131 -4.37 -8.75 -8.19
C ALA A 131 -5.06 -10.06 -7.84
N GLU A 132 -4.72 -11.13 -8.57
CA GLU A 132 -5.20 -12.49 -8.25
C GLU A 132 -4.95 -12.78 -6.76
N ASP A 133 -5.86 -13.54 -6.15
CA ASP A 133 -5.83 -13.80 -4.71
C ASP A 133 -4.51 -14.47 -4.28
N ILE A 134 -3.57 -13.66 -3.79
CA ILE A 134 -2.38 -14.14 -3.10
C ILE A 134 -2.79 -14.36 -1.65
N GLY A 135 -3.26 -15.57 -1.34
CA GLY A 135 -3.55 -15.98 0.02
C GLY A 135 -2.27 -16.09 0.83
N TYR A 136 -2.06 -15.18 1.79
CA TYR A 136 -1.04 -15.35 2.81
C TYR A 136 -1.62 -16.14 3.98
N SER A 137 -1.19 -17.38 4.17
CA SER A 137 -1.42 -18.08 5.43
C SER A 137 -0.44 -17.55 6.48
N HIS A 138 -0.95 -17.28 7.69
CA HIS A 138 -0.12 -17.06 8.86
C HIS A 138 -0.33 -18.26 9.77
N LEU A 139 0.74 -19.02 10.02
CA LEU A 139 0.75 -20.02 11.09
C LEU A 139 1.21 -19.26 12.34
N GLU A 140 0.35 -19.23 13.36
CA GLU A 140 0.72 -18.79 14.71
C GLU A 140 1.60 -19.83 15.41
#